data_AF-A0A971KP62-F1
#
_entry.id   AF-A0A971KP62-F1
#
_cell.length_a   1.000
_cell.length_b   1.000
_cell.length_c   1.000
_cell.angle_alpha   90.00
_cell.angle_beta   90.00
_cell.angle_gamma   90.00
#
_symmetry.space_group_name_H-M   'P 1'
#
loop_
_entity.id
_entity.type
_entity.pdbx_description
1 polymer ?
#
loop_
_entity_poly.entity_id
_entity_poly.type
_entity_poly.pdbx_seq_one_letter_code
_entity_poly.pdbx_strand_id
1 'polypeptide(L)'
;SRLFALAEAYPELKADQNFLQLQVDLKDTEEKIAYARQFYNDSVLNYKNKLEMFPSNIIANMFKFTEMKFFEANESEKETPKVSFDEK
;
A
#
# COMPACT_ATOMS: atom_id res chain seq x y z
N SER A 1 -6.33 8.04 11.03
CA SER A 1 -6.71 9.17 11.94
C SER A 1 -7.12 8.76 13.35
N ARG A 2 -7.36 7.46 13.66
CA ARG A 2 -7.75 7.02 15.02
C ARG A 2 -6.61 7.01 16.05
N LEU A 3 -5.37 6.81 15.60
CA LEU A 3 -4.18 6.87 16.47
C LEU A 3 -3.97 8.26 17.08
N PHE A 4 -4.25 9.31 16.31
CA PHE A 4 -4.28 10.69 16.79
C PHE A 4 -5.40 10.94 17.81
N ALA A 5 -6.57 10.31 17.62
CA ALA A 5 -7.69 10.40 18.58
C ALA A 5 -7.39 9.68 19.91
N LEU A 6 -6.65 8.57 19.89
CA LEU A 6 -6.16 7.91 21.11
C LEU A 6 -5.08 8.72 21.82
N ALA A 7 -4.19 9.38 21.08
CA ALA A 7 -3.14 10.24 21.64
C ALA A 7 -3.67 11.53 22.30
N GLU A 8 -4.88 11.99 21.95
CA GLU A 8 -5.57 13.09 22.65
C GLU A 8 -6.21 12.64 23.96
N ALA A 9 -6.67 11.39 24.04
CA ALA A 9 -7.26 10.83 25.26
C ALA A 9 -6.23 10.48 26.34
N TYR A 10 -4.96 10.23 25.95
CA TYR A 10 -3.89 9.83 26.87
C TYR A 10 -2.59 10.63 26.62
N PRO A 11 -2.40 11.78 27.30
CA PRO A 11 -1.22 12.63 27.15
C PRO A 11 0.10 11.93 27.52
N GLU A 12 0.05 10.99 28.48
CA GLU A 12 1.19 10.16 28.92
C GLU A 12 1.72 9.27 27.79
N LEU A 13 0.83 8.60 27.04
CA LEU A 13 1.19 7.77 25.87
C LEU A 13 1.82 8.59 24.75
N LYS A 14 1.44 9.87 24.63
CA LYS A 14 2.01 10.81 23.65
C LYS A 14 3.47 11.17 23.96
N ALA A 15 3.85 11.10 25.24
CA ALA A 15 5.22 11.35 25.72
C ALA A 15 6.07 10.08 25.79
N ASP A 16 5.47 8.90 25.64
CA ASP A 16 6.20 7.63 25.63
C ASP A 16 6.96 7.46 24.30
N GLN A 17 8.28 7.33 24.42
CA GLN A 17 9.20 7.18 23.30
C GLN A 17 8.90 5.93 22.46
N ASN A 18 8.33 4.88 23.07
CA ASN A 18 7.91 3.66 22.38
C ASN A 18 6.69 3.89 21.48
N PHE A 19 5.73 4.71 21.91
CA PHE A 19 4.55 5.01 21.13
C PHE A 19 4.90 5.88 19.90
N LEU A 20 5.79 6.87 20.08
CA LEU A 20 6.31 7.67 18.97
C LEU A 20 7.04 6.80 17.93
N GLN A 21 7.86 5.85 18.37
CA GLN A 21 8.54 4.92 17.46
C GLN A 21 7.54 4.06 16.69
N LEU A 22 6.51 3.53 17.34
CA LEU A 22 5.46 2.75 16.68
C LEU A 22 4.72 3.58 15.61
N GLN A 23 4.44 4.86 15.86
CA GLN A 23 3.83 5.73 14.84
C GLN A 23 4.72 5.91 13.62
N VAL A 24 6.03 6.07 13.82
CA VAL A 24 7.01 6.17 12.73
C VAL A 24 7.06 4.87 11.94
N ASP A 25 7.17 3.72 12.62
CA ASP A 25 7.25 2.41 11.96
C ASP A 25 5.98 2.08 11.17
N LEU A 26 4.81 2.43 11.70
CA LEU A 26 3.53 2.29 11.00
C LEU A 26 3.48 3.18 9.75
N LYS A 27 3.92 4.44 9.87
CA LYS A 27 3.97 5.36 8.73
C LYS A 27 4.90 4.84 7.64
N ASP A 28 6.09 4.40 8.01
CA ASP A 28 7.07 3.83 7.07
C ASP A 28 6.53 2.57 6.39
N THR A 29 5.77 1.76 7.13
CA THR A 29 5.13 0.56 6.58
C THR A 29 4.04 0.92 5.57
N GLU A 30 3.19 1.89 5.88
CA GLU A 30 2.16 2.40 4.95
C GLU A 30 2.78 3.00 3.69
N GLU A 31 3.87 3.76 3.82
CA GLU A 31 4.62 4.30 2.67
C GLU A 31 5.18 3.18 1.78
N LYS A 32 5.75 2.12 2.37
CA LYS A 32 6.23 0.94 1.62
C LYS A 32 5.10 0.19 0.92
N ILE A 33 3.95 0.03 1.57
CA ILE A 33 2.77 -0.60 0.95
C ILE A 33 2.29 0.24 -0.24
N ALA A 34 2.19 1.55 -0.08
CA ALA A 34 1.80 2.46 -1.14
C ALA A 34 2.78 2.40 -2.33
N TYR A 35 4.09 2.41 -2.06
CA TYR A 35 5.12 2.28 -3.08
C TYR A 35 5.05 0.93 -3.81
N ALA A 36 4.91 -0.18 -3.09
CA ALA A 36 4.82 -1.51 -3.68
C ALA A 36 3.59 -1.62 -4.62
N ARG A 37 2.45 -1.03 -4.21
CA ARG A 37 1.24 -0.96 -5.04
C ARG A 37 1.48 -0.15 -6.32
N GLN A 38 2.08 1.03 -6.20
CA GLN A 38 2.40 1.86 -7.36
C GLN A 38 3.36 1.12 -8.30
N PHE A 39 4.44 0.54 -7.78
CA PHE A 39 5.44 -0.19 -8.55
C PHE A 39 4.83 -1.37 -9.32
N TYR A 40 3.92 -2.12 -8.70
CA TYR A 40 3.18 -3.18 -9.37
C TYR A 40 2.34 -2.62 -10.53
N ASN A 41 1.58 -1.56 -10.29
CA ASN A 41 0.73 -0.94 -11.30
C ASN A 41 1.55 -0.36 -12.47
N ASP A 42 2.68 0.28 -12.18
CA ASP A 42 3.59 0.79 -13.21
C ASP A 42 4.18 -0.34 -14.06
N SER A 43 4.48 -1.49 -13.44
CA SER A 43 4.97 -2.69 -14.14
C SER A 43 3.89 -3.29 -15.05
N VAL A 44 2.65 -3.40 -14.55
CA VAL A 44 1.50 -3.86 -15.33
C VAL A 44 1.20 -2.91 -16.49
N LEU A 45 1.27 -1.59 -16.26
CA LEU A 45 1.08 -0.58 -17.30
C LEU A 45 2.14 -0.72 -18.41
N ASN A 46 3.41 -0.83 -18.04
CA ASN A 46 4.49 -1.04 -19.00
C ASN A 46 4.32 -2.33 -19.81
N TYR A 47 3.88 -3.40 -19.15
CA TYR A 47 3.58 -4.66 -19.81
C TYR A 47 2.41 -4.51 -20.79
N LYS A 48 1.31 -3.89 -20.37
CA LYS A 48 0.15 -3.61 -21.22
C LYS A 48 0.52 -2.75 -22.43
N ASN A 49 1.30 -1.69 -22.24
CA ASN A 49 1.80 -0.85 -23.33
C ASN A 49 2.58 -1.69 -24.36
N LYS A 50 3.42 -2.63 -23.91
CA LYS A 50 4.15 -3.53 -24.83
C LYS A 50 3.22 -4.51 -25.56
N LEU A 51 2.14 -4.96 -24.92
CA LEU A 51 1.13 -5.81 -25.58
C LEU A 51 0.36 -5.06 -26.66
N GLU A 52 0.09 -3.77 -26.48
CA GLU A 52 -0.76 -2.98 -27.38
C GLU A 52 0.03 -2.24 -28.47
N MET A 53 1.26 -1.82 -28.18
CA MET A 53 2.08 -1.01 -29.08
C MET A 53 2.85 -1.84 -30.13
N PHE A 54 2.95 -1.29 -31.33
CA PHE A 54 3.80 -1.84 -32.39
C PHE A 54 5.29 -1.57 -32.09
N PRO A 55 6.22 -2.52 -32.36
CA PRO A 55 6.01 -3.82 -32.98
C PRO A 55 5.75 -4.98 -32.00
N SER A 56 5.85 -4.74 -30.70
CA SER A 56 5.77 -5.78 -29.67
C SER A 56 4.42 -6.49 -29.62
N ASN A 57 3.34 -5.83 -30.02
CA ASN A 57 2.00 -6.42 -30.13
C ASN A 57 1.91 -7.60 -31.11
N ILE A 58 2.73 -7.65 -32.16
CA ILE A 58 2.75 -8.78 -33.12
C ILE A 58 3.28 -10.04 -32.44
N ILE A 59 4.40 -9.90 -31.73
CA ILE A 59 5.01 -10.99 -30.96
C ILE A 59 4.04 -11.40 -29.84
N ALA A 60 3.40 -10.43 -29.18
CA ALA A 60 2.42 -10.69 -28.13
C ALA A 60 1.24 -11.55 -28.62
N ASN A 61 0.66 -11.22 -29.76
CA ASN A 61 -0.42 -12.00 -30.35
C ASN A 61 0.05 -13.39 -30.79
N MET A 62 1.24 -13.50 -31.39
CA MET A 62 1.81 -14.77 -31.86
C MET A 62 2.08 -15.76 -30.71
N PHE A 63 2.54 -15.26 -29.57
CA PHE A 63 2.82 -16.08 -28.37
C PHE A 63 1.68 -16.07 -27.33
N LYS A 64 0.53 -15.46 -27.66
CA LYS A 64 -0.67 -15.39 -26.80
C LYS A 64 -0.41 -14.77 -25.41
N PHE A 65 0.42 -13.73 -25.34
CA PHE A 65 0.55 -12.94 -24.12
C PHE A 65 -0.75 -12.15 -23.87
N THR A 66 -1.23 -12.12 -22.62
CA THR A 66 -2.54 -11.57 -22.23
C THR A 66 -2.38 -10.52 -21.15
N GLU A 67 -3.30 -9.56 -21.08
CA GLU A 67 -3.25 -8.46 -20.13
C GLU A 67 -3.25 -8.94 -18.66
N MET A 68 -2.46 -8.27 -17.83
CA MET A 68 -2.49 -8.44 -16.38
C MET A 68 -3.38 -7.37 -15.75
N LYS A 69 -4.05 -7.69 -14.65
CA LYS A 69 -4.91 -6.75 -13.93
C LYS A 69 -4.06 -5.81 -13.07
N PHE A 70 -4.51 -4.56 -12.94
CA PHE A 70 -3.94 -3.63 -11.97
C PHE A 70 -4.29 -4.06 -10.54
N PHE A 71 -3.43 -3.71 -9.61
CA PHE A 71 -3.71 -3.81 -8.19
C PHE A 71 -4.61 -2.63 -7.80
N GLU A 72 -5.89 -2.93 -7.59
CA GLU A 72 -6.88 -2.00 -7.09
C GLU A 72 -6.95 -2.09 -5.57
N ALA A 73 -6.76 -0.96 -4.88
CA ALA A 73 -6.98 -0.92 -3.44
C ALA A 73 -8.48 -0.90 -3.18
N ASN A 74 -9.05 -2.02 -2.72
CA ASN A 74 -10.42 -2.01 -2.19
C ASN A 74 -10.46 -1.05 -1.01
N GLU A 75 -11.47 -0.19 -0.91
CA GLU A 75 -11.58 0.80 0.19
C GLU A 75 -11.54 0.13 1.58
N SER A 76 -11.95 -1.13 1.69
CA SER A 76 -11.86 -1.93 2.92
C SER A 76 -10.43 -2.31 3.33
N GLU A 77 -9.46 -2.37 2.41
CA GLU A 77 -8.04 -2.65 2.74
C GLU A 77 -7.28 -1.40 3.20
N LYS A 78 -7.91 -0.22 3.14
CA LYS A 78 -7.42 1.00 3.80
C LYS A 78 -7.82 1.05 5.29
N GLU A 79 -8.61 0.10 5.79
CA GLU A 79 -8.90 0.04 7.22
C GLU A 79 -7.65 -0.36 8.00
N THR A 80 -7.16 0.60 8.80
CA THR A 80 -5.97 0.45 9.63
C THR A 80 -6.20 -0.62 10.71
N PRO A 81 -5.22 -1.49 10.98
CA PRO A 81 -5.36 -2.55 11.99
C PRO A 81 -5.71 -1.98 13.37
N LYS A 82 -6.66 -2.61 14.05
CA LYS A 82 -7.10 -2.24 15.41
C LYS A 82 -6.01 -2.60 16.42
N VAL A 83 -5.18 -1.64 16.82
CA VAL A 83 -4.26 -1.81 17.95
C VAL A 83 -5.04 -1.51 19.23
N SER A 84 -5.43 -2.56 19.95
CA SER A 84 -5.92 -2.45 21.33
C SER A 84 -4.73 -2.63 22.27
N PHE A 85 -4.46 -1.64 23.11
CA PHE A 85 -3.60 -1.82 24.28
C PHE A 85 -4.50 -2.30 25.42
N ASP A 86 -4.43 -3.59 25.73
CA ASP A 86 -5.07 -4.12 26.95
C ASP A 86 -4.25 -3.64 28.15
N GLU A 87 -4.80 -2.69 28.91
CA GLU A 87 -4.28 -2.29 30.21
C GLU A 87 -4.45 -3.43 31.23
N LYS A 88 -3.36 -3.79 31.90
CA LYS A 88 -3.39 -4.35 33.25
C LYS A 88 -2.50 -3.52 34.15
#